data_AF-A0AA37NNC9-F1
#
_entry.id   AF-A0AA37NNC9-F1
#
_cell.length_a   1.000
_cell.length_b   1.000
_cell.length_c   1.000
_cell.angle_alpha   90.00
_cell.angle_beta   90.00
_cell.angle_gamma   90.00
#
_symmetry.space_group_name_H-M   'P 1'
#
loop_
_entity.id
_entity.type
_entity.pdbx_description
1 polymer ?
#
loop_
_entity_poly.entity_id
_entity_poly.type
_entity_poly.pdbx_seq_one_letter_code
_entity_poly.pdbx_strand_id
1 'polypeptide(L)'
;MSVSIPAGRINKLFGTDGGVMLSLYADFPADFDTDTPLLVTIDALEVPLWCEHFERRGASGAVAAFADFDTERRAQELLGLEFRIRYDEEDDDEFYMEDLIGFAVTGFEMRHGSTENGGNGGNDDGNNANNDNSNSGDNNDDANGGDGTPPAGQFAGRVADYYDSEANPLFELEIGGRRVLVPAAEEFIAHIDFEGRTMKMILPEGLIDL
;
A
#
# COMPACT_ATOMS: atom_id res chain seq x y z
N MET A 1 4.08 -15.70 -4.15
CA MET A 1 4.17 -17.17 -4.39
C MET A 1 4.57 -17.77 -3.06
N SER A 2 3.62 -18.23 -2.25
CA SER A 2 3.86 -18.52 -0.83
C SER A 2 4.97 -19.56 -0.63
N VAL A 3 6.04 -19.19 0.07
CA VAL A 3 7.13 -20.10 0.42
C VAL A 3 7.00 -20.48 1.89
N SER A 4 7.23 -21.74 2.25
CA SER A 4 7.34 -22.11 3.66
C SER A 4 8.79 -22.10 4.11
N ILE A 5 9.06 -21.55 5.29
CA ILE A 5 10.40 -21.53 5.91
C ILE A 5 10.39 -22.31 7.23
N PRO A 6 11.50 -22.99 7.62
CA PRO A 6 11.62 -23.58 8.95
C PRO A 6 11.49 -22.50 10.02
N ALA A 7 10.63 -22.72 11.00
CA ALA A 7 10.19 -21.66 11.91
C ALA A 7 10.42 -22.01 13.39
N GLY A 8 10.50 -23.30 13.71
CA GLY A 8 10.81 -23.73 15.07
C GLY A 8 10.54 -25.21 15.31
N ARG A 9 10.60 -25.61 16.59
CA ARG A 9 10.40 -27.00 17.02
C ARG A 9 9.50 -27.10 18.24
N ILE A 10 8.68 -28.14 18.27
CA ILE A 10 7.81 -28.48 19.41
C ILE A 10 8.63 -29.34 20.39
N ASN A 11 8.89 -28.83 21.60
CA ASN A 11 9.86 -29.48 22.51
C ASN A 11 9.22 -30.41 23.54
N LYS A 12 8.21 -29.91 24.26
CA LYS A 12 7.60 -30.62 25.38
C LYS A 12 6.17 -30.13 25.63
N LEU A 13 5.41 -30.93 26.36
CA LEU A 13 4.10 -30.56 26.87
C LEU A 13 4.19 -29.43 27.90
N PHE A 14 3.13 -28.65 27.97
CA PHE A 14 2.92 -27.55 28.89
C PHE A 14 1.47 -27.55 29.39
N GLY A 15 1.28 -27.61 30.70
CA GLY A 15 -0.06 -27.70 31.29
C GLY A 15 -0.74 -29.06 31.02
N THR A 16 -2.06 -29.11 31.20
CA THR A 16 -2.89 -30.31 31.01
C THR A 16 -3.78 -30.26 29.78
N ASP A 17 -3.94 -29.08 29.19
CA ASP A 17 -4.94 -28.80 28.15
C ASP A 17 -4.31 -28.81 26.74
N GLY A 18 -3.43 -29.78 26.50
CA GLY A 18 -2.76 -29.94 25.20
C GLY A 18 -1.72 -28.86 24.87
N GLY A 19 -1.39 -27.97 25.80
CA GLY A 19 -0.36 -26.95 25.60
C GLY A 19 1.02 -27.55 25.33
N VAL A 20 1.82 -26.86 24.53
CA VAL A 20 3.19 -27.22 24.18
C VAL A 20 4.14 -26.04 24.30
N MET A 21 5.40 -26.33 24.59
CA MET A 21 6.47 -25.35 24.57
C MET A 21 7.23 -25.44 23.24
N LEU A 22 7.32 -24.32 22.54
CA LEU A 22 7.96 -24.17 21.25
C LEU A 22 9.33 -23.50 21.42
N SER A 23 10.32 -23.99 20.67
CA SER A 23 11.52 -23.23 20.33
C SER A 23 11.29 -22.52 19.02
N LEU A 24 11.47 -21.21 19.00
CA LEU A 24 11.36 -20.39 17.80
C LEU A 24 12.75 -20.18 17.19
N TYR A 25 12.85 -20.24 15.86
CA TYR A 25 14.06 -19.90 15.14
C TYR A 25 14.20 -18.38 14.96
N ALA A 26 15.38 -17.93 14.54
CA ALA A 26 15.68 -16.50 14.42
C ALA A 26 14.79 -15.79 13.40
N ASP A 27 14.39 -16.51 12.35
CA ASP A 27 13.56 -16.00 11.26
C ASP A 27 12.04 -16.11 11.55
N PHE A 28 11.65 -16.49 12.77
CA PHE A 28 10.24 -16.53 13.15
C PHE A 28 9.70 -15.10 13.34
N PRO A 29 8.61 -14.71 12.65
CA PRO A 29 8.11 -13.34 12.60
C PRO A 29 7.76 -12.83 14.00
N ALA A 30 8.09 -11.58 14.31
CA ALA A 30 7.92 -11.02 15.65
C ALA A 30 6.44 -10.82 16.01
N ASP A 31 5.65 -10.52 14.98
CA ASP A 31 4.25 -10.13 14.89
C ASP A 31 3.30 -11.29 14.56
N PHE A 32 3.79 -12.54 14.61
CA PHE A 32 2.99 -13.75 14.40
C PHE A 32 1.62 -13.70 15.10
N ASP A 33 0.56 -13.99 14.34
CA ASP A 33 -0.80 -14.15 14.83
C ASP A 33 -1.34 -15.59 14.61
N THR A 34 -2.32 -15.95 15.42
CA THR A 34 -3.01 -17.24 15.42
C THR A 34 -3.79 -17.56 14.14
N ASP A 35 -4.06 -16.55 13.30
CA ASP A 35 -4.64 -16.72 11.96
C ASP A 35 -3.65 -17.30 10.94
N THR A 36 -2.36 -17.42 11.29
CA THR A 36 -1.36 -18.12 10.46
C THR A 36 -1.10 -19.53 10.99
N PRO A 37 -1.34 -20.59 10.20
CA PRO A 37 -1.13 -21.96 10.66
C PRO A 37 0.37 -22.33 10.71
N LEU A 38 0.75 -23.10 11.73
CA LEU A 38 2.06 -23.74 11.80
C LEU A 38 2.02 -25.08 11.06
N LEU A 39 2.86 -25.27 10.07
CA LEU A 39 2.87 -26.44 9.21
C LEU A 39 3.86 -27.48 9.73
N VAL A 40 3.37 -28.68 10.04
CA VAL A 40 4.22 -29.83 10.38
C VAL A 40 4.16 -30.89 9.29
N THR A 41 5.21 -31.68 9.14
CA THR A 41 5.20 -32.82 8.22
C THR A 41 4.94 -34.11 8.99
N ILE A 42 3.82 -34.78 8.68
CA ILE A 42 3.43 -36.07 9.25
C ILE A 42 3.16 -37.02 8.09
N ASP A 43 3.81 -38.19 8.06
CA ASP A 43 3.66 -39.20 7.00
C ASP A 43 3.80 -38.65 5.56
N ALA A 44 4.72 -37.72 5.36
CA ALA A 44 4.97 -37.00 4.10
C ALA A 44 3.82 -36.07 3.64
N LEU A 45 2.86 -35.77 4.51
CA LEU A 45 1.84 -34.75 4.30
C LEU A 45 2.15 -33.52 5.15
N GLU A 46 1.95 -32.33 4.57
CA GLU A 46 1.95 -31.07 5.32
C GLU A 46 0.60 -30.90 6.01
N VAL A 47 0.64 -30.87 7.34
CA VAL A 47 -0.55 -30.71 8.19
C VAL A 47 -0.49 -29.30 8.82
N PRO A 48 -1.47 -28.43 8.54
CA PRO A 48 -1.58 -27.13 9.20
C PRO A 48 -2.12 -27.30 10.62
N LEU A 49 -1.42 -26.72 11.60
CA LEU A 49 -1.82 -26.65 12.99
C LEU A 49 -2.23 -25.21 13.31
N TRP A 50 -3.50 -25.02 13.59
CA TRP A 50 -4.06 -23.73 13.99
C TRP A 50 -3.85 -23.51 15.48
N CYS A 51 -3.18 -22.42 15.83
CA CYS A 51 -2.98 -22.03 17.23
C CYS A 51 -4.30 -21.44 17.78
N GLU A 52 -4.86 -22.01 18.84
CA GLU A 52 -5.92 -21.33 19.62
C GLU A 52 -5.32 -20.34 20.62
N HIS A 53 -4.12 -20.64 21.09
CA HIS A 53 -3.39 -19.79 22.00
C HIS A 53 -1.92 -19.79 21.63
N PHE A 54 -1.30 -18.61 21.61
CA PHE A 54 0.13 -18.45 21.43
C PHE A 54 0.64 -17.35 22.33
N GLU A 55 1.57 -17.68 23.22
CA GLU A 55 2.20 -16.73 24.13
C GLU A 55 3.72 -16.80 23.96
N ARG A 56 4.29 -15.74 23.38
CA ARG A 56 5.74 -15.63 23.22
C ARG A 56 6.42 -15.39 24.57
N ARG A 57 7.54 -16.09 24.78
CA ARG A 57 8.40 -16.03 25.97
C ARG A 57 9.84 -15.70 25.55
N GLY A 58 10.06 -14.44 25.19
CA GLY A 58 11.36 -13.96 24.67
C GLY A 58 11.56 -14.25 23.18
N ALA A 59 12.79 -14.11 22.68
CA ALA A 59 13.07 -14.20 21.24
C ALA A 59 12.91 -15.62 20.68
N SER A 60 13.27 -16.65 21.46
CA SER A 60 13.41 -18.03 20.98
C SER A 60 12.45 -19.02 21.63
N GLY A 61 11.48 -18.55 22.42
CA GLY A 61 10.56 -19.42 23.15
C GLY A 61 9.12 -18.95 23.02
N ALA A 62 8.19 -19.91 22.95
CA ALA A 62 6.76 -19.66 23.08
C ALA A 62 6.04 -20.83 23.75
N VAL A 63 4.84 -20.57 24.25
CA VAL A 63 3.86 -21.58 24.65
C VAL A 63 2.70 -21.48 23.67
N ALA A 64 2.22 -22.61 23.17
CA ALA A 64 1.08 -22.64 22.26
C ALA A 64 0.12 -23.77 22.62
N ALA A 65 -1.15 -23.62 22.24
CA ALA A 65 -2.15 -24.68 22.21
C ALA A 65 -2.79 -24.70 20.83
N PHE A 66 -3.07 -25.87 20.29
CA PHE A 66 -3.61 -26.03 18.93
C PHE A 66 -5.04 -26.56 18.98
N ALA A 67 -5.90 -26.06 18.09
CA ALA A 67 -7.32 -26.39 18.06
C ALA A 67 -7.59 -27.90 17.97
N ASP A 68 -6.87 -28.59 17.08
CA ASP A 68 -7.07 -30.04 16.85
C ASP A 68 -6.27 -30.92 17.82
N PHE A 69 -5.40 -30.34 18.65
CA PHE A 69 -4.50 -31.04 19.56
C PHE A 69 -4.62 -30.51 21.00
N ASP A 70 -5.85 -30.33 21.45
CA ASP A 70 -6.29 -29.77 22.75
C ASP A 70 -6.16 -30.73 23.96
N THR A 71 -5.52 -31.89 23.79
CA THR A 71 -5.29 -32.86 24.88
C THR A 71 -3.84 -33.29 24.96
N GLU A 72 -3.37 -33.63 26.16
CA GLU A 72 -1.99 -34.09 26.39
C GLU A 72 -1.58 -35.24 25.45
N ARG A 73 -2.45 -36.25 25.30
CA ARG A 73 -2.20 -37.41 24.43
C ARG A 73 -2.02 -37.02 22.96
N ARG A 74 -2.79 -36.05 22.47
CA ARG A 74 -2.70 -35.55 21.09
C ARG A 74 -1.45 -34.71 20.92
N ALA A 75 -1.24 -33.73 21.79
CA ALA A 75 -0.08 -32.85 21.77
C ALA A 75 1.24 -33.64 21.88
N GLN A 76 1.23 -34.81 22.54
CA GLN A 76 2.39 -35.70 22.61
C GLN A 76 2.84 -36.20 21.22
N GLU A 77 1.91 -36.40 20.28
CA GLU A 77 2.21 -36.83 18.90
C GLU A 77 3.02 -35.77 18.13
N LEU A 78 2.93 -34.50 18.56
CA LEU A 78 3.61 -33.39 17.93
C LEU A 78 5.04 -33.16 18.46
N LEU A 79 5.42 -33.79 19.58
CA LEU A 79 6.72 -33.54 20.21
C LEU A 79 7.88 -33.98 19.32
N GLY A 80 8.87 -33.11 19.23
CA GLY A 80 10.06 -33.31 18.41
C GLY A 80 9.88 -32.93 16.95
N LEU A 81 8.65 -32.65 16.50
CA LEU A 81 8.40 -32.16 15.15
C LEU A 81 8.94 -30.74 14.99
N GLU A 82 9.59 -30.52 13.85
CA GLU A 82 9.90 -29.18 13.35
C GLU A 82 8.70 -28.66 12.59
N PHE A 83 8.31 -27.42 12.88
CA PHE A 83 7.25 -26.74 12.16
C PHE A 83 7.84 -25.65 11.27
N ARG A 84 7.10 -25.40 10.19
CA ARG A 84 7.35 -24.37 9.21
C ARG A 84 6.21 -23.36 9.29
N ILE A 85 6.48 -22.14 8.86
CA ILE A 85 5.42 -21.16 8.59
C ILE A 85 5.43 -20.88 7.11
N ARG A 86 4.26 -20.65 6.54
CA ARG A 86 4.22 -19.91 5.27
C ARG A 86 4.57 -18.48 5.60
N TYR A 87 5.62 -18.02 4.95
CA TYR A 87 5.94 -16.62 4.89
C TYR A 87 5.49 -16.22 3.49
N ASP A 88 4.36 -15.53 3.38
CA ASP A 88 4.25 -14.64 2.24
C ASP A 88 5.23 -13.51 2.56
N GLU A 89 6.03 -13.12 1.57
CA GLU A 89 6.62 -11.80 1.60
C GLU A 89 5.44 -10.83 1.45
N GLU A 90 4.67 -10.64 2.52
CA GLU A 90 3.77 -9.50 2.61
C GLU A 90 4.71 -8.31 2.74
N ASP A 91 4.98 -7.67 1.60
CA ASP A 91 4.92 -6.22 1.57
C ASP A 91 3.68 -5.85 2.40
N ASP A 92 3.84 -5.10 3.49
CA ASP A 92 2.76 -4.46 4.26
C ASP A 92 1.87 -3.52 3.38
N ASP A 93 2.01 -3.60 2.04
CA ASP A 93 1.45 -2.75 1.01
C ASP A 93 0.38 -3.46 0.15
N GLU A 94 0.02 -4.74 0.39
CA GLU A 94 -1.10 -5.37 -0.36
C GLU A 94 -2.47 -4.86 0.16
N PHE A 95 -2.79 -3.61 -0.19
CA PHE A 95 -4.11 -3.03 0.02
C PHE A 95 -5.02 -3.35 -1.16
N TYR A 96 -6.32 -3.54 -0.90
CA TYR A 96 -7.30 -3.65 -1.97
C TYR A 96 -7.69 -2.26 -2.44
N MET A 97 -7.75 -2.06 -3.76
CA MET A 97 -8.17 -0.78 -4.35
C MET A 97 -9.59 -0.36 -3.90
N GLU A 98 -10.43 -1.34 -3.57
CA GLU A 98 -11.77 -1.17 -2.99
C GLU A 98 -11.76 -0.39 -1.67
N ASP A 99 -10.71 -0.55 -0.85
CA ASP A 99 -10.59 0.11 0.46
C ASP A 99 -10.38 1.63 0.34
N LEU A 100 -10.01 2.10 -0.85
CA LEU A 100 -9.81 3.51 -1.14
C LEU A 100 -11.13 4.24 -1.40
N ILE A 101 -12.27 3.54 -1.48
CA ILE A 101 -13.57 4.17 -1.66
C ILE A 101 -13.85 5.15 -0.49
N GLY A 102 -14.19 6.39 -0.84
CA GLY A 102 -14.41 7.49 0.08
C GLY A 102 -13.15 8.27 0.50
N PHE A 103 -11.95 7.90 0.04
CA PHE A 103 -10.74 8.67 0.27
C PHE A 103 -10.80 10.02 -0.45
N ALA A 104 -10.21 11.05 0.15
CA ALA A 104 -9.99 12.32 -0.53
C ALA A 104 -8.85 12.16 -1.54
N VAL A 105 -9.11 12.47 -2.81
CA VAL A 105 -8.09 12.41 -3.86
C VAL A 105 -7.58 13.82 -4.16
N THR A 106 -6.27 13.93 -4.32
CA THR A 106 -5.61 15.12 -4.87
C THR A 106 -4.62 14.69 -5.93
N GLY A 107 -4.38 15.52 -6.93
CA GLY A 107 -3.44 15.12 -7.97
C GLY A 107 -3.13 16.22 -8.94
N PHE A 108 -2.28 15.89 -9.91
CA PHE A 108 -2.02 16.76 -11.03
C PHE A 108 -1.87 15.99 -12.34
N GLU A 109 -2.20 16.66 -13.44
CA GLU A 109 -1.99 16.18 -14.79
C GLU A 109 -0.56 16.49 -15.26
N MET A 110 0.18 15.47 -15.73
CA MET A 110 1.49 15.66 -16.34
C MET A 110 1.37 15.81 -17.86
N ARG A 111 1.96 16.89 -18.38
CA ARG A 111 2.20 17.05 -19.82
C ARG A 111 3.20 16.02 -20.30
N HIS A 112 2.80 15.17 -21.23
CA HIS A 112 3.75 14.35 -21.97
C HIS A 112 4.52 15.29 -22.92
N GLY A 113 5.74 15.64 -22.54
CA GLY A 113 6.62 16.49 -23.31
C GLY A 113 6.85 15.91 -24.70
N SER A 114 6.13 16.41 -25.70
CA SER A 114 6.54 16.26 -27.08
C SER A 114 7.85 17.02 -27.23
N THR A 115 8.93 16.30 -27.51
CA THR A 115 10.25 16.85 -27.85
C THR A 115 10.08 18.04 -28.81
N GLU A 116 10.28 19.26 -28.32
CA GLU A 116 10.27 20.45 -29.17
C GLU A 116 11.42 20.31 -30.19
N ASN A 117 11.01 20.27 -31.45
CA ASN A 117 11.84 20.14 -32.62
C ASN A 117 12.76 21.37 -32.74
N GLY A 118 14.02 21.22 -32.33
CA GLY A 118 15.08 22.21 -32.53
C GLY A 118 15.39 22.40 -34.02
N GLY A 119 14.70 23.33 -34.66
CA GLY A 119 14.85 23.68 -36.08
C GLY A 119 15.10 25.17 -36.30
N ASN A 120 16.39 25.53 -36.31
CA ASN A 120 17.06 26.49 -37.19
C ASN A 120 16.53 27.94 -37.38
N GLY A 121 17.33 28.91 -36.90
CA GLY A 121 18.00 29.88 -37.79
C GLY A 121 17.29 31.19 -38.12
N GLY A 122 17.78 32.30 -37.55
CA GLY A 122 17.49 33.66 -37.99
C GLY A 122 18.25 34.70 -37.18
N ASN A 123 19.48 35.02 -37.59
CA ASN A 123 20.18 36.23 -37.18
C ASN A 123 19.43 37.44 -37.76
N ASP A 124 19.21 38.48 -36.97
CA ASP A 124 19.10 39.86 -37.46
C ASP A 124 19.62 40.82 -36.40
N ASP A 125 20.84 41.33 -36.65
CA ASP A 125 21.43 42.50 -36.00
C ASP A 125 20.67 43.76 -36.47
N GLY A 126 20.11 44.52 -35.53
CA GLY A 126 19.33 45.72 -35.85
C GLY A 126 19.21 46.68 -34.68
N ASN A 127 20.32 47.37 -34.40
CA ASN A 127 20.47 48.48 -33.47
C ASN A 127 19.45 49.62 -33.75
N ASN A 128 18.68 50.08 -32.75
CA ASN A 128 18.35 51.51 -32.64
C ASN A 128 17.94 51.92 -31.21
N ALA A 129 18.55 53.01 -30.77
CA ALA A 129 18.44 53.61 -29.45
C ALA A 129 17.23 54.54 -29.30
N ASN A 130 16.94 54.85 -28.02
CA ASN A 130 16.14 55.95 -27.48
C ASN A 130 14.61 55.85 -27.62
N ASN A 131 13.92 55.79 -26.48
CA ASN A 131 13.41 57.02 -25.87
C ASN A 131 12.91 56.75 -24.43
N ASP A 132 13.45 57.49 -23.48
CA ASP A 132 12.89 57.70 -22.15
C ASP A 132 11.49 58.33 -22.28
N ASN A 133 10.50 57.83 -21.54
CA ASN A 133 9.58 58.71 -20.84
C ASN A 133 8.88 57.99 -19.68
N SER A 134 9.15 58.50 -18.49
CA SER A 134 8.35 58.44 -17.27
C SER A 134 6.83 58.42 -17.49
N ASN A 135 6.11 57.62 -16.69
CA ASN A 135 5.29 58.19 -15.61
C ASN A 135 4.88 57.12 -14.58
N SER A 136 4.78 57.61 -13.34
CA SER A 136 4.58 56.95 -12.06
C SER A 136 3.46 55.92 -12.02
N GLY A 137 3.75 54.78 -11.39
CA GLY A 137 2.79 53.76 -11.04
C GLY A 137 1.80 54.28 -10.01
N ASP A 138 0.52 54.10 -10.33
CA ASP A 138 -0.61 54.23 -9.43
C ASP A 138 -0.93 52.86 -8.82
N ASN A 139 -1.18 52.89 -7.51
CA ASN A 139 -1.95 51.93 -6.72
C ASN A 139 -1.25 50.63 -6.26
N ASN A 140 -0.55 50.73 -5.13
CA ASN A 140 -0.53 49.65 -4.15
C ASN A 140 -1.70 49.86 -3.19
N ASP A 141 -2.66 48.94 -3.20
CA ASP A 141 -3.27 48.44 -1.97
C ASP A 141 -3.60 46.96 -2.19
N ASP A 142 -2.73 46.16 -1.59
CA ASP A 142 -2.83 44.71 -1.39
C ASP A 142 -4.13 44.36 -0.67
N ALA A 143 -4.93 43.50 -1.29
CA ALA A 143 -5.87 42.63 -0.60
C ALA A 143 -6.01 41.29 -1.36
N ASN A 144 -4.92 40.52 -1.32
CA ASN A 144 -4.92 39.05 -1.47
C ASN A 144 -5.62 38.43 -0.23
N GLY A 145 -6.41 37.36 -0.25
CA GLY A 145 -6.76 36.40 -1.28
C GLY A 145 -7.71 35.36 -0.68
N GLY A 146 -8.34 34.57 -1.55
CA GLY A 146 -9.19 33.45 -1.13
C GLY A 146 -9.95 32.79 -2.28
N ASP A 147 -9.38 32.79 -3.49
CA ASP A 147 -9.86 31.91 -4.56
C ASP A 147 -8.91 30.73 -4.62
N GLY A 148 -9.29 29.64 -3.96
CA GLY A 148 -8.53 28.39 -3.86
C GLY A 148 -8.56 27.60 -5.16
N THR A 149 -8.35 28.25 -6.30
CA THR A 149 -8.25 27.57 -7.59
C THR A 149 -6.88 26.87 -7.62
N PRO A 150 -6.84 25.52 -7.64
CA PRO A 150 -5.59 24.81 -7.70
C PRO A 150 -4.82 25.20 -8.99
N PRO A 151 -3.48 25.33 -8.94
CA PRO A 151 -2.69 25.72 -10.11
C PRO A 151 -2.96 24.76 -11.28
N ALA A 152 -2.91 25.29 -12.51
CA ALA A 152 -3.34 24.59 -13.73
C ALA A 152 -2.82 23.14 -13.78
N GLY A 153 -3.75 22.20 -13.96
CA GLY A 153 -3.49 20.76 -13.98
C GLY A 153 -3.71 20.06 -12.63
N GLN A 154 -3.90 20.76 -11.51
CA GLN A 154 -4.24 20.12 -10.24
C GLN A 154 -5.74 19.89 -10.06
N PHE A 155 -6.10 18.75 -9.48
CA PHE A 155 -7.48 18.39 -9.15
C PHE A 155 -7.60 17.92 -7.70
N ALA A 156 -8.80 18.06 -7.15
CA ALA A 156 -9.17 17.55 -5.84
C ALA A 156 -10.59 17.02 -5.86
N GLY A 157 -10.82 15.87 -5.23
CA GLY A 157 -12.10 15.18 -5.26
C GLY A 157 -12.17 14.07 -4.23
N ARG A 158 -13.03 13.08 -4.48
CA ARG A 158 -13.10 11.85 -3.68
C ARG A 158 -13.25 10.63 -4.57
N VAL A 159 -12.76 9.48 -4.10
CA VAL A 159 -13.08 8.19 -4.70
C VAL A 159 -14.54 7.87 -4.38
N ALA A 160 -15.38 7.81 -5.40
CA ALA A 160 -16.79 7.48 -5.28
C ALA A 160 -17.04 5.97 -5.40
N ASP A 161 -16.30 5.29 -6.29
CA ASP A 161 -16.47 3.87 -6.56
C ASP A 161 -15.19 3.25 -7.17
N TYR A 162 -15.15 1.92 -7.24
CA TYR A 162 -14.10 1.14 -7.88
C TYR A 162 -14.72 0.06 -8.78
N TYR A 163 -14.23 -0.03 -10.02
CA TYR A 163 -14.62 -1.04 -10.97
C TYR A 163 -13.45 -2.00 -11.21
N ASP A 164 -13.57 -3.19 -10.63
CA ASP A 164 -12.64 -4.28 -10.91
C ASP A 164 -12.93 -4.86 -12.29
N SER A 165 -11.98 -4.72 -13.20
CA SER A 165 -12.03 -5.31 -14.53
C SER A 165 -10.70 -5.99 -14.78
N GLU A 166 -10.72 -7.28 -15.14
CA GLU A 166 -9.53 -8.14 -15.29
C GLU A 166 -8.41 -7.54 -16.18
N ALA A 167 -8.76 -6.61 -17.09
CA ALA A 167 -7.81 -5.99 -18.01
C ALA A 167 -7.57 -4.48 -17.77
N ASN A 168 -8.47 -3.78 -17.08
CA ASN A 168 -8.38 -2.32 -16.91
C ASN A 168 -9.21 -1.86 -15.70
N PRO A 169 -8.69 -1.97 -14.48
CA PRO A 169 -9.37 -1.50 -13.29
C PRO A 169 -9.52 0.02 -13.32
N LEU A 170 -10.67 0.55 -12.86
CA LEU A 170 -11.00 1.97 -12.92
C LEU A 170 -11.49 2.48 -11.56
N PHE A 171 -11.06 3.68 -11.15
CA PHE A 171 -11.69 4.46 -10.11
C PHE A 171 -12.75 5.39 -10.69
N GLU A 172 -13.88 5.50 -10.01
CA GLU A 172 -14.82 6.61 -10.21
C GLU A 172 -14.46 7.72 -9.23
N LEU A 173 -13.99 8.86 -9.74
CA LEU A 173 -13.67 10.04 -8.94
C LEU A 173 -14.77 11.08 -9.05
N GLU A 174 -15.22 11.61 -7.92
CA GLU A 174 -16.08 12.79 -7.85
C GLU A 174 -15.23 14.05 -7.69
N ILE A 175 -15.11 14.85 -8.75
CA ILE A 175 -14.31 16.07 -8.82
C ILE A 175 -15.23 17.23 -9.22
N GLY A 176 -15.33 18.27 -8.40
CA GLY A 176 -16.15 19.45 -8.71
C GLY A 176 -17.62 19.15 -9.01
N GLY A 177 -18.18 18.07 -8.45
CA GLY A 177 -19.56 17.62 -8.70
C GLY A 177 -19.76 16.82 -9.99
N ARG A 178 -18.69 16.46 -10.70
CA ARG A 178 -18.70 15.55 -11.85
C ARG A 178 -18.06 14.23 -11.48
N ARG A 179 -18.52 13.14 -12.12
CA ARG A 179 -17.93 11.81 -11.98
C ARG A 179 -17.05 11.52 -13.18
N VAL A 180 -15.79 11.16 -12.92
CA VAL A 180 -14.77 10.86 -13.92
C VAL A 180 -14.24 9.47 -13.65
N LEU A 181 -14.07 8.67 -14.71
CA LEU A 181 -13.42 7.36 -14.61
C LEU A 181 -11.94 7.50 -14.93
N VAL A 182 -11.08 7.07 -14.01
CA VAL A 182 -9.63 7.08 -14.19
C VAL A 182 -9.06 5.68 -13.97
N PRO A 183 -7.99 5.27 -14.66
CA PRO A 183 -7.34 3.99 -14.39
C PRO A 183 -6.89 3.88 -12.93
N ALA A 184 -7.28 2.79 -12.28
CA ALA A 184 -6.81 2.39 -10.96
C ALA A 184 -5.49 1.60 -11.10
N ALA A 185 -4.53 2.19 -11.80
CA ALA A 185 -3.21 1.59 -12.00
C ALA A 185 -2.22 2.23 -11.03
N GLU A 186 -1.37 1.40 -10.42
CA GLU A 186 -0.36 1.83 -9.46
C GLU A 186 0.59 2.90 -10.03
N GLU A 187 0.86 2.87 -11.34
CA GLU A 187 1.69 3.88 -12.02
C GLU A 187 1.14 5.31 -11.89
N PHE A 188 -0.17 5.45 -11.66
CA PHE A 188 -0.84 6.73 -11.46
C PHE A 188 -1.05 7.08 -9.99
N ILE A 189 -0.79 6.16 -9.06
CA ILE A 189 -0.94 6.38 -7.62
C ILE A 189 0.43 6.77 -7.07
N ALA A 190 0.60 8.06 -6.75
CA ALA A 190 1.86 8.56 -6.22
C ALA A 190 2.04 8.28 -4.72
N HIS A 191 0.95 8.27 -3.96
CA HIS A 191 0.98 8.03 -2.52
C HIS A 191 -0.43 7.76 -1.97
N ILE A 192 -0.52 6.91 -0.94
CA ILE A 192 -1.73 6.67 -0.17
C ILE A 192 -1.42 6.88 1.30
N ASP A 193 -2.29 7.63 1.98
CA ASP A 193 -2.28 7.83 3.42
C ASP A 193 -3.60 7.28 3.99
N PHE A 194 -3.55 6.07 4.55
CA PHE A 194 -4.70 5.38 5.13
C PHE A 194 -5.18 6.04 6.43
N GLU A 195 -4.28 6.58 7.25
CA GLU A 195 -4.64 7.28 8.49
C GLU A 195 -5.40 8.56 8.20
N GLY A 196 -4.91 9.34 7.22
CA GLY A 196 -5.54 10.57 6.74
C GLY A 196 -6.72 10.34 5.80
N ARG A 197 -6.93 9.12 5.31
CA ARG A 197 -7.86 8.76 4.23
C ARG A 197 -7.68 9.64 2.99
N THR A 198 -6.42 9.81 2.57
CA THR A 198 -6.08 10.60 1.38
C THR A 198 -5.28 9.80 0.37
N MET A 199 -5.49 10.08 -0.91
CA MET A 199 -4.77 9.48 -2.04
C MET A 199 -4.23 10.59 -2.94
N LYS A 200 -2.99 10.43 -3.39
CA LYS A 200 -2.36 11.31 -4.38
C LYS A 200 -2.22 10.60 -5.70
N MET A 201 -2.71 11.22 -6.77
CA MET A 201 -2.64 10.68 -8.12
C MET A 201 -1.88 11.59 -9.08
N ILE A 202 -1.21 10.98 -10.05
CA ILE A 202 -0.56 11.65 -11.16
C ILE A 202 -1.18 11.08 -12.43
N LEU A 203 -1.92 11.89 -13.16
CA LEU A 203 -2.66 11.45 -14.34
C LEU A 203 -2.08 12.07 -15.61
N PRO A 204 -2.24 11.45 -16.78
CA PRO A 204 -1.96 12.11 -18.06
C PRO A 204 -2.92 13.29 -18.30
N GLU A 205 -2.45 14.35 -18.96
CA GLU A 205 -3.29 15.48 -19.39
C GLU A 205 -4.47 15.02 -20.27
N GLY A 206 -5.67 15.55 -20.00
CA GLY A 206 -6.88 15.32 -20.78
C GLY A 206 -7.69 14.12 -20.33
N LEU A 207 -7.30 13.46 -19.23
CA LEU A 207 -8.02 12.32 -18.68
C LEU A 207 -9.24 12.77 -17.83
N ILE A 208 -9.16 13.97 -17.25
CA ILE A 208 -10.17 14.49 -16.31
C ILE A 208 -11.12 15.49 -16.98
N ASP A 209 -10.74 16.03 -18.14
CA ASP A 209 -11.49 17.04 -18.89
C ASP A 209 -12.72 16.50 -19.65
N LEU A 210 -13.15 15.25 -19.40
CA LEU A 210 -14.22 14.59 -20.14
C LEU A 210 -15.65 15.06 -19.77
#